data_AF-A0A069RHT8-F1
#
_entry.id   AF-A0A069RHT8-F1
#
_cell.length_a   1.000
_cell.length_b   1.000
_cell.length_c   1.000
_cell.angle_alpha   90.00
_cell.angle_beta   90.00
_cell.angle_gamma   90.00
#
_symmetry.space_group_name_H-M   'P 1'
#
loop_
_entity.id
_entity.type
_entity.pdbx_description
1 polymer ?
#
loop_
_entity_poly.entity_id
_entity_poly.type
_entity_poly.pdbx_seq_one_letter_code
_entity_poly.pdbx_strand_id
1 'polypeptide(L)'
;MLSRYDVLRLLGWVNVSLLTIQIAMYAIRRLNRYFFKNKSETLKKAAKLLKKVHPYSGRLLLITGIVHGYAMAGGIRLHSGYIAWTFILMTAFWGWAGPRYNIKNWLKFHRALAIILVAAAAFHVLKMKAGLFR
;
A
#
# COMPACT_ATOMS: atom_id res chain seq x y z
N MET A 1 13.35 20.51 -17.76
CA MET A 1 13.51 19.03 -17.76
C MET A 1 13.53 18.58 -16.30
N LEU A 2 12.72 17.60 -15.91
CA LEU A 2 12.80 17.02 -14.56
C LEU A 2 14.11 16.25 -14.41
N SER A 3 14.81 16.41 -13.29
CA SER A 3 16.00 15.61 -13.02
C SER A 3 15.60 14.15 -12.72
N ARG A 4 16.53 13.21 -12.89
CA ARG A 4 16.33 11.80 -12.49
C ARG A 4 15.89 11.70 -11.02
N TYR A 5 16.43 12.55 -10.15
CA TYR A 5 16.07 12.59 -8.74
C TYR A 5 14.63 13.04 -8.52
N ASP A 6 14.14 14.03 -9.26
CA ASP A 6 12.77 14.51 -9.16
C ASP A 6 11.76 13.42 -9.54
N VAL A 7 12.06 12.67 -10.60
CA VAL A 7 11.23 11.53 -11.05
C VAL A 7 11.19 10.43 -10.00
N LEU A 8 12.34 10.08 -9.40
CA LEU A 8 12.41 9.06 -8.34
C LEU A 8 11.66 9.48 -7.09
N ARG A 9 11.77 10.76 -6.69
CA ARG A 9 11.04 11.34 -5.57
C ARG A 9 9.53 11.34 -5.84
N LEU A 10 9.11 11.71 -7.04
CA LEU A 10 7.71 11.66 -7.46
C LEU A 10 7.16 10.23 -7.38
N LEU A 11 7.88 9.24 -7.91
CA LEU A 11 7.47 7.83 -7.82
C LEU A 11 7.35 7.35 -6.37
N GLY A 12 8.25 7.79 -5.49
CA GLY A 12 8.16 7.52 -4.05
C GLY A 12 6.85 8.06 -3.44
N TRP A 13 6.50 9.32 -3.73
CA TRP A 13 5.25 9.92 -3.26
C TRP A 13 4.01 9.27 -3.86
N VAL A 14 4.04 8.90 -5.16
CA VAL A 14 2.97 8.14 -5.80
C VAL A 14 2.72 6.82 -5.06
N ASN A 15 3.78 6.07 -4.73
CA ASN A 15 3.67 4.83 -3.97
C ASN A 15 3.08 5.06 -2.56
N VAL A 16 3.50 6.12 -1.86
CA VAL A 16 2.94 6.48 -0.56
C VAL A 16 1.45 6.80 -0.67
N SER A 17 1.04 7.64 -1.64
CA SER A 17 -0.38 7.98 -1.85
C SER A 17 -1.23 6.75 -2.20
N LEU A 18 -0.72 5.87 -3.06
CA LEU A 18 -1.41 4.62 -3.40
C LEU A 18 -1.57 3.72 -2.17
N LEU A 19 -0.52 3.58 -1.34
CA LEU A 19 -0.60 2.83 -0.08
C LEU A 19 -1.61 3.47 0.90
N THR A 20 -1.67 4.80 0.98
CA THR A 20 -2.67 5.51 1.79
C THR A 20 -4.10 5.17 1.33
N ILE A 21 -4.35 5.10 0.02
CA ILE A 21 -5.66 4.67 -0.52
C ILE A 21 -6.00 3.24 -0.06
N GLN A 22 -5.03 2.33 -0.04
CA GLN A 22 -5.23 0.95 0.42
C GLN A 22 -5.67 0.90 1.90
N ILE A 23 -5.07 1.74 2.75
CA ILE A 23 -5.38 1.82 4.18
C ILE A 23 -6.70 2.55 4.43
N ALA A 24 -7.00 3.58 3.64
CA ALA A 24 -8.17 4.43 3.79
C ALA A 24 -9.48 3.64 3.82
N MET A 25 -9.60 2.57 3.02
CA MET A 25 -10.81 1.74 3.01
C MET A 25 -11.06 1.11 4.40
N TYR A 26 -10.00 0.61 5.02
CA TYR A 26 -10.08 0.04 6.36
C TYR A 26 -10.36 1.12 7.40
N ALA A 27 -9.64 2.24 7.33
CA ALA A 27 -9.78 3.36 8.26
C ALA A 27 -11.21 3.94 8.25
N ILE A 28 -11.79 4.24 7.08
CA ILE A 28 -13.14 4.78 6.94
C ILE A 28 -14.19 3.81 7.51
N ARG A 29 -14.05 2.50 7.26
CA ARG A 29 -14.97 1.49 7.81
C ARG A 29 -14.88 1.41 9.33
N ARG A 30 -13.67 1.53 9.90
CA ARG A 30 -13.47 1.54 11.36
C ARG A 30 -14.00 2.83 11.98
N LEU A 31 -13.73 3.98 11.36
CA LEU A 31 -14.24 5.28 11.77
C LEU A 31 -15.78 5.26 11.84
N ASN A 32 -16.44 4.79 10.77
CA ASN A 32 -17.90 4.71 10.74
C ASN A 32 -18.45 3.78 11.83
N ARG A 33 -17.79 2.64 12.06
CA ARG A 33 -18.19 1.68 13.11
C ARG A 33 -18.08 2.27 14.52
N TYR A 34 -16.94 2.87 14.87
CA TYR A 34 -16.66 3.28 16.25
C TYR A 34 -17.29 4.62 16.61
N PHE A 35 -17.26 5.60 15.71
CA PHE A 35 -17.73 6.96 16.00
C PHE A 35 -19.19 7.19 15.59
N PHE A 36 -19.62 6.56 14.50
CA PHE A 36 -20.95 6.80 13.93
C PHE A 36 -21.88 5.59 14.04
N LYS A 37 -21.45 4.50 14.70
CA LYS A 37 -22.23 3.26 14.85
C LYS A 37 -22.80 2.74 13.52
N ASN A 38 -22.05 2.93 12.42
CA ASN A 38 -22.44 2.63 11.03
C ASN A 38 -23.65 3.44 10.49
N LYS A 39 -23.98 4.59 11.08
CA LYS A 39 -25.10 5.44 10.63
C LYS A 39 -24.71 6.51 9.61
N SER A 40 -23.42 6.80 9.43
CA SER A 40 -22.99 7.82 8.47
C SER A 40 -23.08 7.31 7.03
N GLU A 41 -24.01 7.88 6.25
CA GLU A 41 -24.15 7.59 4.82
C GLU A 41 -22.97 8.10 3.99
N THR A 42 -22.39 9.24 4.35
CA THR A 42 -21.18 9.78 3.69
C THR A 42 -20.02 8.80 3.78
N LEU A 43 -19.75 8.24 4.98
CA LEU A 43 -18.67 7.26 5.16
C LEU A 43 -18.98 5.93 4.46
N LYS A 44 -20.26 5.52 4.36
CA LYS A 44 -20.65 4.35 3.55
C LYS A 44 -20.38 4.58 2.06
N LYS A 45 -20.76 5.74 1.52
CA LYS A 45 -20.49 6.12 0.12
C LYS A 45 -18.98 6.14 -0.16
N ALA A 46 -18.20 6.77 0.72
CA ALA A 46 -16.73 6.78 0.61
C ALA A 46 -16.13 5.36 0.66
N ALA A 47 -16.58 4.51 1.58
CA ALA A 47 -16.13 3.12 1.66
C ALA A 47 -16.50 2.29 0.42
N LYS A 48 -17.63 2.58 -0.23
CA LYS A 48 -18.05 1.94 -1.48
C LYS A 48 -17.17 2.37 -2.65
N LEU A 49 -16.84 3.66 -2.74
CA LEU A 49 -15.90 4.19 -3.73
C LEU A 49 -14.51 3.57 -3.55
N LEU A 50 -13.98 3.59 -2.32
CA LEU A 50 -12.68 2.99 -2.02
C LEU A 50 -12.65 1.49 -2.31
N LYS A 51 -13.74 0.74 -2.04
CA LYS A 51 -13.84 -0.67 -2.42
C LYS A 51 -13.68 -0.87 -3.94
N LYS A 52 -14.25 0.03 -4.74
CA LYS A 52 -14.14 -0.03 -6.22
C LYS A 52 -12.72 0.28 -6.68
N VAL A 53 -12.06 1.28 -6.08
CA VAL A 53 -10.71 1.73 -6.48
C VAL A 53 -9.60 0.81 -5.96
N HIS A 54 -9.76 0.23 -4.77
CA HIS A 54 -8.76 -0.59 -4.06
C HIS A 54 -8.00 -1.63 -4.92
N PRO A 55 -8.64 -2.46 -5.76
CA PRO A 55 -7.92 -3.43 -6.58
C PRO A 55 -7.16 -2.78 -7.76
N TYR A 56 -7.54 -1.58 -8.21
CA TYR A 56 -6.81 -0.85 -9.25
C TYR A 56 -5.61 -0.12 -8.65
N SER A 57 -5.80 0.61 -7.55
CA SER A 57 -4.71 1.28 -6.83
C SER A 57 -3.70 0.30 -6.26
N GLY A 58 -4.13 -0.89 -5.81
CA GLY A 58 -3.22 -1.96 -5.38
C GLY A 58 -2.35 -2.53 -6.51
N ARG A 59 -2.91 -2.68 -7.72
CA ARG A 59 -2.12 -3.10 -8.91
C ARG A 59 -1.15 -2.03 -9.34
N LEU A 60 -1.58 -0.76 -9.36
CA LEU A 60 -0.69 0.36 -9.63
C LEU A 60 0.46 0.39 -8.62
N LEU A 61 0.16 0.25 -7.33
CA LEU A 61 1.17 0.23 -6.26
C LEU A 61 2.20 -0.89 -6.45
N LEU A 62 1.76 -2.08 -6.88
CA LEU A 62 2.65 -3.20 -7.17
C LEU A 62 3.63 -2.86 -8.31
N ILE A 63 3.12 -2.28 -9.40
CA ILE A 63 3.91 -1.91 -10.59
C ILE A 63 4.83 -0.73 -10.28
N THR A 64 4.30 0.36 -9.74
CA THR A 64 5.09 1.56 -9.43
C THR A 64 6.09 1.32 -8.30
N GLY A 65 5.81 0.39 -7.39
CA GLY A 65 6.73 -0.03 -6.34
C GLY A 65 7.99 -0.71 -6.90
N ILE A 66 7.84 -1.66 -7.83
CA ILE A 66 9.00 -2.34 -8.43
C ILE A 66 9.78 -1.41 -9.34
N VAL A 67 9.08 -0.57 -10.14
CA VAL A 67 9.72 0.41 -11.02
C VAL A 67 10.55 1.41 -10.20
N HIS A 68 9.98 1.92 -9.10
CA HIS A 68 10.70 2.82 -8.19
C HIS A 68 11.93 2.14 -7.58
N GLY A 69 11.78 0.90 -7.06
CA GLY A 69 12.87 0.15 -6.45
C GLY A 69 14.01 -0.14 -7.44
N TYR A 70 13.68 -0.61 -8.64
CA TYR A 70 14.65 -0.89 -9.69
C TYR A 70 15.42 0.36 -10.12
N ALA A 71 14.70 1.47 -10.33
CA ALA A 71 15.29 2.73 -10.78
C ALA A 71 16.18 3.39 -9.70
N MET A 72 15.87 3.19 -8.41
CA MET A 72 16.67 3.65 -7.26
C MET A 72 17.92 2.79 -7.06
N ALA A 73 17.80 1.46 -7.08
CA ALA A 73 18.89 0.55 -6.75
C ALA A 73 19.84 0.28 -7.94
N GLY A 74 19.45 0.65 -9.16
CA GLY A 74 20.16 0.34 -10.40
C GLY A 74 20.10 -1.16 -10.74
N GLY A 75 19.07 -1.86 -10.27
CA GLY A 75 18.92 -3.32 -10.39
C GLY A 75 18.11 -3.93 -9.25
N ILE A 76 17.95 -5.25 -9.25
CA ILE A 76 17.31 -5.97 -8.14
C ILE A 76 18.35 -6.18 -7.03
N ARG A 77 18.18 -5.47 -5.91
CA ARG A 77 19.03 -5.59 -4.72
C ARG A 77 18.17 -5.69 -3.48
N LEU A 78 18.58 -6.51 -2.52
CA LEU A 78 17.89 -6.61 -1.23
C LEU A 78 18.13 -5.33 -0.42
N HIS A 79 17.05 -4.57 -0.20
CA HIS A 79 17.02 -3.40 0.67
C HIS A 79 15.61 -3.24 1.26
N SER A 80 15.43 -2.29 2.20
CA SER A 80 14.15 -2.11 2.92
C SER A 80 12.95 -1.85 1.98
N GLY A 81 13.17 -1.14 0.87
CA GLY A 81 12.17 -0.95 -0.18
C GLY A 81 11.76 -2.24 -0.90
N TYR A 82 12.70 -3.16 -1.19
CA TYR A 82 12.37 -4.47 -1.77
C TYR A 82 11.58 -5.34 -0.80
N ILE A 83 11.92 -5.30 0.51
CA ILE A 83 11.16 -5.97 1.57
C ILE A 83 9.71 -5.44 1.61
N ALA A 84 9.53 -4.12 1.60
CA ALA A 84 8.19 -3.53 1.54
C ALA A 84 7.44 -3.98 0.28
N TRP A 85 8.11 -4.00 -0.87
CA TRP A 85 7.52 -4.47 -2.12
C TRP A 85 7.11 -5.94 -2.09
N THR A 86 7.89 -6.83 -1.48
CA THR A 86 7.49 -8.23 -1.27
C THR A 86 6.19 -8.33 -0.48
N PHE A 87 5.99 -7.50 0.54
CA PHE A 87 4.71 -7.46 1.26
C PHE A 87 3.57 -6.88 0.42
N ILE A 88 3.82 -5.95 -0.51
CA ILE A 88 2.82 -5.51 -1.51
C ILE A 88 2.38 -6.71 -2.34
N LEU A 89 3.34 -7.46 -2.88
CA LEU A 89 3.10 -8.65 -3.70
C LEU A 89 2.29 -9.71 -2.94
N MET A 90 2.71 -10.06 -1.72
CA MET A 90 1.99 -11.04 -0.89
C MET A 90 0.57 -10.57 -0.56
N THR A 91 0.41 -9.29 -0.19
CA THR A 91 -0.92 -8.74 0.14
C THR A 91 -1.85 -8.75 -1.07
N ALA A 92 -1.33 -8.38 -2.26
CA ALA A 92 -2.05 -8.43 -3.52
C ALA A 92 -2.43 -9.87 -3.91
N PHE A 93 -1.49 -10.80 -3.79
CA PHE A 93 -1.72 -12.23 -4.05
C PHE A 93 -2.86 -12.77 -3.18
N TRP A 94 -2.81 -12.55 -1.86
CA TRP A 94 -3.86 -13.02 -0.95
C TRP A 94 -5.20 -12.30 -1.15
N GLY A 95 -5.18 -11.03 -1.57
CA GLY A 95 -6.39 -10.29 -1.92
C GLY A 95 -7.09 -10.82 -3.17
N TRP A 96 -6.32 -11.39 -4.10
CA TRP A 96 -6.84 -12.01 -5.32
C TRP A 96 -7.20 -13.49 -5.12
N ALA A 97 -6.28 -14.30 -4.58
CA ALA A 97 -6.43 -15.75 -4.43
C ALA A 97 -7.48 -16.12 -3.38
N GLY A 98 -7.52 -15.40 -2.25
CA GLY A 98 -8.42 -15.66 -1.13
C GLY A 98 -9.89 -15.84 -1.53
N PRO A 99 -10.53 -14.83 -2.13
CA PRO A 99 -11.91 -14.95 -2.59
C PRO A 99 -12.07 -15.85 -3.82
N ARG A 100 -11.07 -15.94 -4.70
CA ARG A 100 -11.15 -16.75 -5.93
C ARG A 100 -11.18 -18.26 -5.64
N TYR A 101 -10.42 -18.70 -4.65
CA TYR A 101 -10.28 -20.11 -4.29
C TYR A 101 -10.99 -20.46 -2.96
N ASN A 102 -11.85 -19.57 -2.45
CA ASN A 102 -12.60 -19.76 -1.19
C ASN A 102 -11.70 -20.16 0.01
N ILE A 103 -10.50 -19.60 0.09
CA ILE A 103 -9.52 -20.00 1.11
C ILE A 103 -10.00 -19.55 2.50
N LYS A 104 -10.07 -20.48 3.47
CA LYS A 104 -10.45 -20.13 4.86
C LYS A 104 -9.50 -19.08 5.44
N ASN A 105 -10.04 -18.15 6.22
CA ASN A 105 -9.27 -17.09 6.89
C ASN A 105 -8.46 -16.16 5.98
N TRP A 106 -8.65 -16.18 4.64
CA TRP A 106 -7.88 -15.35 3.70
C TRP A 106 -7.87 -13.87 4.08
N LEU A 107 -9.01 -13.35 4.57
CA LEU A 107 -9.16 -11.96 4.94
C LEU A 107 -8.37 -11.61 6.22
N LYS A 108 -8.18 -12.57 7.13
CA LYS A 108 -7.33 -12.40 8.32
C LYS A 108 -5.87 -12.30 7.89
N PHE A 109 -5.41 -13.18 7.01
CA PHE A 109 -4.05 -13.15 6.45
C PHE A 109 -3.80 -11.89 5.63
N HIS A 110 -4.70 -11.52 4.73
CA HIS A 110 -4.60 -10.30 3.93
C HIS A 110 -4.47 -9.04 4.81
N ARG A 111 -5.26 -8.96 5.90
CA ARG A 111 -5.17 -7.84 6.86
C ARG A 111 -3.86 -7.85 7.66
N ALA A 112 -3.38 -9.02 8.09
CA ALA A 112 -2.11 -9.14 8.80
C ALA A 112 -0.95 -8.69 7.90
N LEU A 113 -0.91 -9.15 6.65
CA LEU A 113 0.07 -8.73 5.65
C LEU A 113 -0.03 -7.23 5.35
N ALA A 114 -1.24 -6.67 5.29
CA ALA A 114 -1.41 -5.22 5.12
C ALA A 114 -0.80 -4.42 6.29
N ILE A 115 -0.93 -4.89 7.54
CA ILE A 115 -0.31 -4.23 8.70
C ILE A 115 1.22 -4.31 8.60
N ILE A 116 1.75 -5.49 8.27
CA ILE A 116 3.20 -5.69 8.11
C ILE A 116 3.74 -4.83 6.97
N LEU A 117 3.01 -4.73 5.85
CA LEU A 117 3.34 -3.85 4.73
C LEU A 117 3.44 -2.38 5.17
N VAL A 118 2.46 -1.89 5.94
CA VAL A 118 2.48 -0.50 6.45
C VAL A 118 3.71 -0.26 7.32
N ALA A 119 4.03 -1.20 8.22
CA ALA A 119 5.22 -1.10 9.05
C ALA A 119 6.52 -1.11 8.23
N ALA A 120 6.63 -2.02 7.24
CA ALA A 120 7.79 -2.10 6.36
C ALA A 120 7.97 -0.84 5.50
N ALA A 121 6.87 -0.29 4.96
CA ALA A 121 6.88 0.94 4.18
C ALA A 121 7.24 2.15 5.03
N ALA A 122 6.68 2.27 6.24
CA ALA A 122 7.03 3.33 7.18
C ALA A 122 8.51 3.28 7.56
N PHE A 123 9.02 2.09 7.89
CA PHE A 123 10.44 1.87 8.16
C PHE A 123 11.33 2.26 6.96
N HIS A 124 10.94 1.88 5.74
CA HIS A 124 11.67 2.25 4.53
C HIS A 124 11.73 3.77 4.36
N VAL A 125 10.60 4.47 4.45
CA VAL A 125 10.52 5.93 4.30
C VAL A 125 11.34 6.64 5.39
N LEU A 126 11.23 6.21 6.65
CA LEU A 126 11.98 6.79 7.76
C LEU A 126 13.49 6.59 7.60
N LYS A 127 13.92 5.39 7.19
CA LYS A 127 15.34 5.10 6.92
C LYS A 127 15.90 5.97 5.79
N MET A 128 15.14 6.14 4.70
CA MET A 128 15.57 6.98 3.57
C MET A 128 15.63 8.46 3.97
N LYS A 129 14.69 8.93 4.80
CA LYS A 129 14.71 10.29 5.33
C LYS A 129 15.89 10.52 6.28
N ALA A 130 16.17 9.57 7.19
CA ALA A 130 17.27 9.66 8.14
C ALA A 130 18.66 9.58 7.46
N GLY A 131 18.77 8.79 6.38
CA GLY A 131 20.00 8.71 5.57
C GLY A 131 20.30 9.95 4.73
N LEU A 132 19.36 10.89 4.60
CA LEU A 132 19.55 12.18 3.92
C LEU A 132 20.08 13.29 4.85
N PHE A 133 20.15 13.04 6.17
CA PHE A 133 20.70 13.98 7.18
C PHE A 133 22.04 13.48 7.76
N ARG A 134 22.78 12.68 6.99
CA ARG A 134 24.16 12.27 7.27
C ARG A 134 25.02 12.53 6.05
#